data_AF-A0A7Y2XIM0-F1
#
_entry.id   AF-A0A7Y2XIM0-F1
#
_cell.length_a   1.000
_cell.length_b   1.000
_cell.length_c   1.000
_cell.angle_alpha   90.00
_cell.angle_beta   90.00
_cell.angle_gamma   90.00
#
_symmetry.space_group_name_H-M   'P 1'
#
loop_
_entity.id
_entity.type
_entity.pdbx_description
1 polymer ?
#
loop_
_entity_poly.entity_id
_entity_poly.type
_entity_poly.pdbx_seq_one_letter_code
_entity_poly.pdbx_strand_id
1 'polypeptide(L)'
;MGLEHAIEKLDKYFKRLEKGKARKIKPDHVEKVLRKLEAREKELQSDLEDTEKADKKRRLAKKLELVREQQARARWLREKISDI
;
A
#
# COMPACT_ATOMS: atom_id res chain seq x y z
N MET A 1 4.39 6.53 9.23
CA MET A 1 3.21 6.13 10.04
C MET A 1 3.29 4.63 10.25
N GLY A 2 3.35 4.15 11.49
CA GLY A 2 3.58 2.73 11.78
C GLY A 2 2.38 1.82 11.48
N LEU A 3 2.63 0.50 11.49
CA LEU A 3 1.60 -0.55 11.36
C LEU A 3 0.52 -0.44 12.45
N GLU A 4 0.87 0.03 13.64
CA GLU A 4 -0.06 0.26 14.76
C GLU A 4 -1.23 1.18 14.36
N HIS A 5 -0.95 2.25 13.63
CA HIS A 5 -1.99 3.17 13.17
C HIS A 5 -2.85 2.58 12.04
N ALA A 6 -2.35 1.57 11.32
CA ALA A 6 -3.13 0.81 10.35
C ALA A 6 -4.13 -0.12 11.04
N ILE A 7 -3.75 -0.74 12.18
CA ILE A 7 -4.63 -1.58 13.00
C ILE A 7 -5.79 -0.75 13.55
N GLU A 8 -5.51 0.39 14.19
CA GLU A 8 -6.55 1.27 14.75
C GLU A 8 -7.57 1.73 13.68
N LYS A 9 -7.10 1.99 12.45
CA LYS A 9 -7.96 2.34 11.31
C LYS A 9 -8.81 1.15 10.85
N LEU A 10 -8.29 -0.06 10.89
CA LEU A 10 -9.04 -1.27 10.55
C LEU A 10 -10.15 -1.55 11.57
N ASP A 11 -9.88 -1.40 12.86
CA ASP A 11 -10.92 -1.54 13.89
C ASP A 11 -12.05 -0.53 13.68
N LYS A 12 -11.69 0.73 13.37
CA LYS A 12 -12.69 1.76 13.02
C LYS A 12 -13.46 1.39 11.75
N TYR A 13 -12.81 0.80 10.76
CA TYR A 13 -13.45 0.34 9.53
C TYR A 13 -14.42 -0.83 9.79
N PHE A 14 -14.02 -1.86 10.54
CA PHE A 14 -14.89 -2.99 10.87
C PHE A 14 -16.08 -2.56 11.73
N LYS A 15 -15.88 -1.69 12.73
CA LYS A 15 -16.98 -1.08 13.49
C LYS A 15 -17.98 -0.31 12.61
N ARG A 16 -17.51 0.30 11.52
CA ARG A 16 -18.39 0.95 10.52
C ARG A 16 -19.09 -0.08 9.63
N LEU A 17 -18.41 -1.16 9.26
CA LEU A 17 -18.95 -2.25 8.47
C LEU A 17 -20.10 -2.94 9.21
N GLU A 18 -19.93 -3.27 10.49
CA GLU A 18 -20.97 -3.84 11.37
C GLU A 18 -22.21 -2.95 11.44
N LYS A 19 -22.02 -1.63 11.43
CA LYS A 19 -23.10 -0.63 11.43
C LYS A 19 -23.70 -0.37 10.04
N GLY A 20 -23.29 -1.09 9.01
CA GLY A 20 -23.71 -0.87 7.61
C GLY A 20 -23.20 0.44 6.99
N LYS A 21 -22.26 1.14 7.63
CA LYS A 21 -21.71 2.46 7.23
C LYS A 21 -20.43 2.37 6.39
N ALA A 22 -20.08 1.17 5.93
CA ALA A 22 -18.97 0.88 5.03
C ALA A 22 -19.30 -0.33 4.15
N ARG A 23 -18.65 -0.44 2.99
CA ARG A 23 -18.74 -1.61 2.11
C ARG A 23 -17.59 -2.58 2.42
N LYS A 24 -17.84 -3.90 2.41
CA LYS A 24 -16.81 -4.94 2.62
C LYS A 24 -15.68 -4.77 1.60
N ILE A 25 -14.45 -4.66 2.09
CA ILE A 25 -13.25 -4.73 1.25
C ILE A 25 -13.10 -6.20 0.86
N LYS A 26 -13.06 -6.47 -0.45
CA LYS A 26 -12.80 -7.81 -0.98
C LYS A 26 -11.30 -8.00 -1.19
N PRO A 27 -10.76 -9.22 -1.03
CA PRO A 27 -9.37 -9.54 -1.39
C PRO A 27 -8.98 -9.03 -2.78
N ASP A 28 -9.87 -9.18 -3.78
CA ASP A 28 -9.66 -8.69 -5.14
C ASP A 28 -9.43 -7.18 -5.24
N HIS A 29 -10.02 -6.38 -4.35
CA HIS A 29 -9.80 -4.93 -4.33
C HIS A 29 -8.36 -4.62 -3.90
N VAL A 30 -7.86 -5.36 -2.91
CA VAL A 30 -6.50 -5.21 -2.41
C VAL A 30 -5.48 -5.73 -3.42
N GLU A 31 -5.79 -6.83 -4.10
CA GLU A 31 -4.94 -7.36 -5.17
C GLU A 31 -4.79 -6.38 -6.34
N LYS A 32 -5.87 -5.71 -6.75
CA LYS A 32 -5.81 -4.64 -7.77
C LYS A 32 -4.89 -3.49 -7.34
N VAL A 33 -4.89 -3.13 -6.06
CA VAL A 33 -3.99 -2.09 -5.52
C VAL A 33 -2.55 -2.59 -5.50
N LEU A 34 -2.30 -3.84 -5.09
CA LEU A 34 -0.97 -4.45 -5.11
C LEU A 34 -0.36 -4.42 -6.51
N ARG A 35 -1.11 -4.87 -7.54
CA ARG A 35 -0.63 -4.84 -8.93
C ARG A 35 -0.24 -3.43 -9.40
N LYS A 36 -1.00 -2.39 -8.99
CA LYS A 36 -0.67 -1.00 -9.31
C LYS A 36 0.59 -0.52 -8.60
N LEU A 37 0.78 -0.92 -7.33
CA LEU A 37 1.97 -0.58 -6.56
C LEU A 37 3.22 -1.30 -7.10
N GLU A 38 3.09 -2.54 -7.58
CA GLU A 38 4.18 -3.29 -8.22
C GLU A 38 4.58 -2.68 -9.57
N ALA A 39 3.61 -2.28 -10.39
CA ALA A 39 3.88 -1.56 -11.64
C ALA A 39 4.61 -0.24 -11.34
N ARG A 40 4.15 0.51 -10.32
CA ARG A 40 4.78 1.76 -9.92
C ARG A 40 6.18 1.57 -9.35
N GLU A 41 6.43 0.47 -8.63
CA GLU A 41 7.77 0.13 -8.15
C GLU A 41 8.74 -0.05 -9.32
N LYS A 42 8.34 -0.84 -10.33
CA LYS A 42 9.15 -1.08 -11.54
C LYS A 42 9.45 0.22 -12.29
N GLU A 43 8.46 1.08 -12.47
CA GLU A 43 8.65 2.42 -13.08
C GLU A 43 9.66 3.26 -12.30
N LEU A 44 9.54 3.31 -10.97
CA LEU A 44 10.44 4.10 -10.12
C LEU A 44 11.87 3.52 -10.08
N GLN A 45 12.02 2.21 -10.21
CA GLN A 45 13.31 1.54 -10.34
C GLN A 45 13.98 1.88 -11.68
N SER A 46 13.25 1.77 -12.79
CA SER A 46 13.74 2.18 -14.11
C SER A 46 14.16 3.67 -14.09
N ASP A 47 13.30 4.54 -13.57
CA ASP A 47 13.60 5.97 -13.43
C ASP A 47 14.83 6.25 -12.56
N LEU A 48 15.14 5.39 -11.58
CA LEU A 48 16.32 5.52 -10.72
C LEU A 48 17.61 5.12 -11.43
N GLU A 49 17.53 4.06 -12.25
CA GLU A 49 18.64 3.55 -13.06
C GLU A 49 19.00 4.55 -14.16
N ASP A 50 18.01 5.14 -14.82
CA ASP A 50 18.19 6.04 -15.97
C ASP A 50 18.63 7.47 -15.58
N THR A 51 18.50 7.87 -14.32
CA THR A 51 18.75 9.26 -13.92
C THR A 51 20.11 9.44 -13.29
N GLU A 52 20.93 10.38 -13.78
CA GLU A 52 22.25 10.68 -13.19
C GLU A 52 22.20 11.81 -12.15
N LYS A 53 21.12 12.61 -12.15
CA LYS A 53 20.98 13.77 -11.24
C LYS A 53 20.72 13.31 -9.80
N ALA A 54 21.70 13.53 -8.92
CA ALA A 54 21.67 13.11 -7.51
C ALA A 54 20.39 13.53 -6.74
N ASP A 55 19.93 14.77 -6.94
CA ASP A 55 18.72 15.26 -6.27
C ASP A 55 17.44 14.56 -6.77
N LYS A 56 17.38 14.23 -8.06
CA LYS A 56 16.28 13.44 -8.63
C LYS A 56 16.34 11.99 -8.12
N LYS A 57 17.52 11.36 -8.08
CA LYS A 57 17.71 10.03 -7.46
C LYS A 57 17.18 9.99 -6.04
N ARG A 58 17.55 10.97 -5.20
CA ARG A 58 17.09 11.04 -3.80
C ARG A 58 15.56 11.09 -3.70
N ARG A 59 14.89 11.89 -4.54
CA ARG A 59 13.42 11.94 -4.54
C ARG A 59 12.79 10.64 -5.00
N LEU A 60 13.33 10.01 -6.05
CA LEU A 60 12.82 8.73 -6.54
C LEU A 60 13.01 7.61 -5.52
N ALA A 61 14.16 7.57 -4.84
CA ALA A 61 14.43 6.62 -3.76
C ALA A 61 13.40 6.75 -2.61
N LYS A 62 13.10 7.98 -2.18
CA LYS A 62 12.05 8.22 -1.17
C LYS A 62 10.66 7.77 -1.65
N LYS A 63 10.33 7.99 -2.93
CA LYS A 63 9.07 7.50 -3.50
C LYS A 63 9.03 5.97 -3.53
N LEU A 64 10.14 5.33 -3.89
CA LEU A 64 10.27 3.87 -3.93
C LEU A 64 10.07 3.26 -2.55
N GLU A 65 10.71 3.83 -1.52
CA GLU A 65 10.54 3.41 -0.13
C GLU A 65 9.06 3.50 0.32
N LEU A 66 8.40 4.61 0.00
CA LEU A 66 6.97 4.78 0.31
C LEU A 66 6.11 3.74 -0.42
N VAL A 67 6.38 3.46 -1.70
CA VAL A 67 5.64 2.43 -2.47
C VAL A 67 5.80 1.06 -1.83
N ARG A 68 7.02 0.69 -1.43
CA ARG A 68 7.29 -0.57 -0.72
C ARG A 68 6.57 -0.66 0.62
N GLU A 69 6.52 0.44 1.38
CA GLU A 69 5.75 0.50 2.62
C GLU A 69 4.26 0.29 2.35
N GLN A 70 3.70 0.89 1.30
CA GLN A 70 2.30 0.67 0.92
C GLN A 70 2.04 -0.76 0.45
N GLN A 71 2.98 -1.38 -0.28
CA GLN A 71 2.86 -2.79 -0.65
C GLN A 71 2.82 -3.68 0.59
N ALA A 72 3.69 -3.46 1.58
CA ALA A 72 3.70 -4.22 2.83
C ALA A 72 2.36 -4.10 3.58
N ARG A 73 1.82 -2.88 3.69
CA ARG A 73 0.50 -2.65 4.30
C ARG A 73 -0.63 -3.31 3.51
N ALA A 74 -0.59 -3.27 2.19
CA ALA A 74 -1.59 -3.90 1.34
C ALA A 74 -1.53 -5.44 1.44
N ARG A 75 -0.33 -6.04 1.50
CA ARG A 75 -0.17 -7.49 1.74
C ARG A 75 -0.74 -7.88 3.11
N TRP A 76 -0.37 -7.13 4.15
CA TRP A 76 -0.92 -7.36 5.49
C TRP A 76 -2.45 -7.22 5.54
N LEU A 77 -3.01 -6.20 4.88
CA LEU A 77 -4.47 -6.04 4.79
C LEU A 77 -5.11 -7.22 4.08
N ARG A 78 -4.51 -7.70 2.97
CA ARG A 78 -5.02 -8.85 2.21
C ARG A 78 -5.09 -10.10 3.09
N GLU A 79 -4.06 -10.38 3.88
CA GLU A 79 -4.06 -11.48 4.84
C GLU A 79 -5.19 -11.32 5.85
N LYS A 80 -5.29 -10.14 6.49
CA LYS A 80 -6.32 -9.86 7.50
C LYS A 80 -7.76 -9.99 7.01
N ILE A 81 -8.04 -9.70 5.74
CA ILE A 81 -9.40 -9.83 5.19
C ILE A 81 -9.65 -11.17 4.50
N SER A 82 -8.61 -11.98 4.28
CA SER A 82 -8.75 -13.34 3.74
C SER A 82 -9.04 -14.35 4.85
N ASP A 83 -8.61 -14.07 6.08
CA ASP A 83 -8.89 -14.86 7.27
C ASP A 83 -10.31 -14.64 7.87
N ILE A 84 -11.12 -13.74 7.27
CA ILE A 84 -12.48 -13.33 7.76
C ILE A 84 -13.59 -13.65 6.74
#